data_AF-A0A8T5MQ12-F1
#
_entry.id   AF-A0A8T5MQ12-F1
#
_cell.length_a   1.000
_cell.length_b   1.000
_cell.length_c   1.000
_cell.angle_alpha   90.00
_cell.angle_beta   90.00
_cell.angle_gamma   90.00
#
_symmetry.space_group_name_H-M   'P 1'
#
loop_
_entity.id
_entity.type
_entity.pdbx_description
1 polymer ?
#
loop_
_entity_poly.entity_id
_entity_poly.type
_entity_poly.pdbx_seq_one_letter_code
_entity_poly.pdbx_strand_id
1 'polypeptide(L)'
;MIYVNHIIYLIKYGIEKNRGFLRSFYEEDKFNRVQKWFDYLKSFERKNDKRMTLEKFLLLIDEKSIIHLGLAYPDPDKIRYSVRLMDKKLIDRFVFIEMPYGKRNFNLVSEIYKNSFGRVLEKEKVREGIREEYERTINSKIYIRKHTL
;
A
#
# COMPACT_ATOMS: atom_id res chain seq x y z
N MET A 1 14.66 -13.37 6.53
CA MET A 1 13.95 -12.79 5.37
C MET A 1 13.71 -11.33 5.73
N ILE A 2 14.49 -10.41 5.17
CA ILE A 2 14.40 -8.99 5.51
C ILE A 2 13.44 -8.37 4.50
N TYR A 3 12.28 -7.92 4.99
CA TYR A 3 11.28 -7.24 4.17
C TYR A 3 11.66 -5.76 4.09
N VAL A 4 11.93 -5.26 2.89
CA VAL A 4 12.13 -3.82 2.69
C VAL A 4 10.77 -3.15 2.82
N ASN A 5 10.61 -2.35 3.88
CA ASN A 5 9.37 -1.65 4.19
C ASN A 5 9.12 -0.52 3.17
N HIS A 6 8.23 -0.73 2.20
CA HIS A 6 7.84 0.33 1.25
C HIS A 6 6.39 0.78 1.51
N ILE A 7 6.18 1.41 2.67
CA ILE A 7 4.94 2.14 2.95
C ILE A 7 5.17 3.61 2.59
N ILE A 8 4.38 4.12 1.65
CA ILE A 8 4.41 5.53 1.27
C ILE A 8 3.20 6.21 1.90
N TYR A 9 3.43 7.15 2.82
CA TYR A 9 2.38 8.00 3.38
C TYR A 9 2.03 9.14 2.42
N LEU A 10 0.75 9.21 2.04
CA LEU A 10 0.27 10.08 0.97
C LEU A 10 -0.44 11.34 1.46
N ILE A 11 -0.79 11.40 2.76
CA ILE A 11 -1.51 12.55 3.34
C ILE A 11 -0.75 13.88 3.12
N LYS A 12 0.58 13.83 3.08
CA LYS A 12 1.47 14.98 2.82
C LYS A 12 1.24 15.68 1.48
N TYR A 13 0.50 15.07 0.55
CA TYR A 13 0.20 15.63 -0.76
C TYR A 13 -1.12 16.42 -0.84
N GLY A 14 -1.88 16.49 0.26
CA GLY A 14 -3.13 17.24 0.35
C GLY A 14 -4.38 16.41 0.05
N ILE A 15 -5.51 16.79 0.65
CA ILE A 15 -6.76 16.00 0.63
C ILE A 15 -7.27 15.77 -0.80
N GLU A 16 -7.38 16.82 -1.60
CA GLU A 16 -8.00 16.72 -2.94
C GLU A 16 -7.21 15.79 -3.86
N LYS A 17 -5.87 15.84 -3.80
CA LYS A 17 -5.04 14.89 -4.55
C LYS A 17 -5.22 13.46 -4.06
N ASN A 18 -5.37 13.25 -2.75
CA ASN A 18 -5.60 11.92 -2.19
C ASN A 18 -6.99 11.37 -2.54
N ARG A 19 -8.03 12.21 -2.56
CA ARG A 19 -9.37 11.84 -3.03
C ARG A 19 -9.34 11.44 -4.51
N GLY A 20 -8.71 12.26 -5.34
CA GLY A 20 -8.51 11.95 -6.76
C GLY A 20 -7.72 10.65 -6.97
N PHE A 21 -6.63 10.46 -6.21
CA PHE A 21 -5.84 9.24 -6.27
C PHE A 21 -6.66 8.01 -5.87
N LEU A 22 -7.37 8.03 -4.73
CA LEU A 22 -8.24 6.92 -4.33
C LEU A 22 -9.30 6.63 -5.40
N ARG A 23 -9.94 7.66 -5.96
CA ARG A 23 -10.94 7.49 -7.02
C ARG A 23 -10.36 6.78 -8.23
N SER A 24 -9.28 7.30 -8.81
CA SER A 24 -8.61 6.68 -9.96
C SER A 24 -8.12 5.26 -9.64
N PHE A 25 -7.60 5.04 -8.44
CA PHE A 25 -7.12 3.74 -8.00
C PHE A 25 -8.26 2.73 -7.78
N TYR A 26 -9.43 3.20 -7.34
CA TYR A 26 -10.61 2.39 -7.10
C TYR A 26 -11.40 2.10 -8.38
N GLU A 27 -11.42 3.00 -9.34
CA GLU A 27 -12.19 2.87 -10.58
C GLU A 27 -11.37 2.29 -11.74
N GLU A 28 -10.06 2.07 -11.57
CA GLU A 28 -9.21 1.48 -12.61
C GLU A 28 -9.58 0.01 -12.88
N ASP A 29 -10.04 -0.24 -14.12
CA ASP A 29 -10.47 -1.56 -14.60
C ASP A 29 -9.32 -2.41 -15.14
N LYS A 30 -8.15 -1.80 -15.45
CA LYS A 30 -6.99 -2.53 -15.99
C LYS A 30 -6.24 -3.35 -14.94
N PHE A 31 -6.60 -3.25 -13.66
CA PHE A 31 -5.96 -4.03 -12.59
C PHE A 31 -6.32 -5.51 -12.66
N ASN A 32 -5.30 -6.36 -12.54
CA ASN A 32 -5.52 -7.81 -12.47
C ASN A 32 -5.93 -8.23 -11.06
N ARG A 33 -7.02 -9.02 -10.94
CA ARG A 33 -7.48 -9.67 -9.68
C ARG A 33 -7.51 -8.70 -8.50
N VAL A 34 -8.13 -7.54 -8.70
CA VAL A 34 -8.24 -6.52 -7.67
C VAL A 34 -9.33 -6.86 -6.66
N GLN A 35 -9.01 -6.70 -5.37
CA GLN A 35 -9.96 -6.78 -4.27
C GLN A 35 -10.16 -5.38 -3.71
N LYS A 36 -11.42 -4.98 -3.56
CA LYS A 36 -11.83 -3.65 -3.08
C LYS A 36 -12.87 -3.85 -2.00
N TRP A 37 -12.67 -3.30 -0.81
CA TRP A 37 -13.67 -3.40 0.25
C TRP A 37 -13.56 -2.25 1.26
N PHE A 38 -14.66 -2.04 1.97
CA PHE A 38 -14.78 -1.07 3.05
C PHE A 38 -14.99 -1.80 4.36
N ASP A 39 -14.35 -1.32 5.42
CA ASP A 39 -14.54 -1.83 6.77
C ASP A 39 -14.78 -0.68 7.77
N TYR A 40 -15.27 -1.03 8.95
CA TYR A 40 -15.37 -0.15 10.11
C TYR A 40 -14.99 -0.90 11.39
N LEU A 41 -14.57 -0.16 12.41
CA LEU A 41 -14.29 -0.72 13.74
C LEU A 41 -15.55 -0.69 14.60
N LYS A 42 -15.96 -1.84 15.13
CA LYS A 42 -17.05 -1.99 16.09
C LYS A 42 -16.56 -2.81 17.27
N SER A 43 -16.56 -2.23 18.47
CA SER A 43 -16.15 -2.95 19.69
C SER A 43 -14.78 -3.63 19.55
N PHE A 44 -13.79 -2.90 19.02
CA PHE A 44 -12.43 -3.38 18.71
C PHE A 44 -12.32 -4.44 17.61
N GLU A 45 -13.42 -4.89 17.01
CA GLU A 45 -13.42 -5.79 15.87
C GLU A 45 -13.65 -5.06 14.55
N ARG A 46 -12.90 -5.44 13.51
CA ARG A 46 -13.13 -4.93 12.15
C ARG A 46 -14.29 -5.68 11.51
N LYS A 47 -15.27 -4.96 10.98
CA LYS A 47 -16.43 -5.50 10.27
C LYS A 47 -16.53 -4.89 8.88
N ASN A 48 -16.98 -5.67 7.91
CA ASN A 48 -17.20 -5.21 6.55
C ASN A 48 -18.39 -4.23 6.47
N ASP A 49 -18.18 -3.06 5.89
CA ASP A 49 -19.21 -2.05 5.67
C ASP A 49 -19.86 -2.22 4.30
N LYS A 50 -20.84 -3.13 4.19
CA LYS A 50 -21.59 -3.37 2.95
C LYS A 50 -22.42 -2.17 2.47
N ARG A 51 -22.62 -1.15 3.30
CA ARG A 51 -23.43 0.05 2.97
C ARG A 51 -22.56 1.22 2.53
N MET A 52 -21.25 1.12 2.69
CA MET A 52 -20.29 2.12 2.26
C MET A 52 -20.08 2.06 0.75
N THR A 53 -20.02 3.23 0.13
CA THR A 53 -19.67 3.40 -1.28
C THR A 53 -18.43 4.28 -1.37
N LEU A 54 -17.74 4.24 -2.51
CA LEU A 54 -16.59 5.12 -2.76
C LEU A 54 -16.96 6.60 -2.53
N GLU A 55 -18.06 7.07 -3.10
CA GLU A 55 -18.53 8.46 -2.93
C GLU A 55 -18.71 8.86 -1.47
N LYS A 56 -19.40 8.01 -0.68
CA LYS A 56 -19.59 8.26 0.74
C LYS A 56 -18.26 8.31 1.47
N PHE A 57 -17.33 7.43 1.13
CA PHE A 57 -16.02 7.35 1.77
C PHE A 57 -15.15 8.58 1.45
N LEU A 58 -15.15 9.03 0.19
CA LEU A 58 -14.39 10.20 -0.26
C LEU A 58 -14.78 11.48 0.50
N LEU A 59 -16.08 11.64 0.80
CA LEU A 59 -16.59 12.76 1.61
C LEU A 59 -16.09 12.75 3.05
N LEU A 60 -15.66 11.59 3.58
CA LEU A 60 -15.14 11.47 4.93
C LEU A 60 -13.64 11.75 5.02
N ILE A 61 -12.90 11.68 3.91
CA ILE A 61 -11.46 11.92 3.91
C ILE A 61 -11.18 13.38 4.28
N ASP A 62 -10.30 13.56 5.25
CA ASP A 62 -9.88 14.84 5.80
C ASP A 62 -8.36 14.85 6.10
N GLU A 63 -7.87 15.92 6.74
CA GLU A 63 -6.44 16.09 7.04
C GLU A 63 -5.93 15.10 8.10
N LYS A 64 -6.83 14.50 8.88
CA LYS A 64 -6.50 13.52 9.93
C LYS A 64 -6.46 12.10 9.39
N SER A 65 -6.83 11.90 8.12
CA SER A 65 -6.86 10.60 7.49
C SER A 65 -5.44 10.05 7.31
N ILE A 66 -5.25 8.77 7.64
CA ILE A 66 -4.00 8.06 7.42
C ILE A 66 -4.12 7.34 6.09
N ILE A 67 -3.35 7.79 5.10
CA ILE A 67 -3.41 7.28 3.73
C ILE A 67 -2.05 6.71 3.37
N HIS A 68 -2.00 5.45 2.96
CA HIS A 68 -0.75 4.84 2.52
C HIS A 68 -0.90 3.90 1.33
N LEU A 69 0.18 3.83 0.56
CA LEU A 69 0.41 2.83 -0.48
C LEU A 69 1.56 1.93 -0.05
N GLY A 70 1.25 0.65 0.17
CA GLY A 70 2.21 -0.42 0.42
C GLY A 70 2.58 -1.13 -0.89
N LEU A 71 3.88 -1.26 -1.14
CA LEU A 71 4.43 -2.02 -2.26
C LEU A 71 5.17 -3.24 -1.70
N ALA A 72 4.68 -4.45 -1.93
CA ALA A 72 5.26 -5.67 -1.37
C ALA A 72 5.30 -5.64 0.19
N TYR A 73 4.34 -4.96 0.81
CA TYR A 73 4.23 -4.83 2.27
C TYR A 73 2.75 -4.76 2.72
N PRO A 74 2.37 -5.41 3.83
CA PRO A 74 3.17 -6.38 4.61
C PRO A 74 3.35 -7.72 3.89
N ASP A 75 2.68 -7.90 2.75
CA ASP A 75 2.72 -9.09 1.92
C ASP A 75 3.59 -8.81 0.67
N PRO A 76 4.70 -9.54 0.46
CA PRO A 76 5.62 -9.29 -0.63
C PRO A 76 4.98 -9.45 -2.01
N ASP A 77 3.91 -10.24 -2.10
CA ASP A 77 3.25 -10.58 -3.36
C ASP A 77 2.12 -9.60 -3.69
N LYS A 78 2.01 -8.47 -2.98
CA LYS A 78 0.86 -7.57 -3.11
C LYS A 78 1.22 -6.09 -3.16
N ILE A 79 0.39 -5.35 -3.88
CA ILE A 79 0.26 -3.90 -3.75
C ILE A 79 -1.02 -3.65 -2.94
N ARG A 80 -0.91 -2.86 -1.88
CA ARG A 80 -2.04 -2.51 -1.02
C ARG A 80 -2.14 -1.01 -0.86
N TYR A 81 -3.24 -0.43 -1.29
CA TYR A 81 -3.62 0.92 -0.91
C TYR A 81 -4.60 0.85 0.24
N SER A 82 -4.40 1.69 1.27
CA SER A 82 -5.39 1.81 2.33
C SER A 82 -5.53 3.22 2.85
N VAL A 83 -6.75 3.54 3.25
CA VAL A 83 -7.07 4.77 3.99
C VAL A 83 -7.75 4.35 5.27
N ARG A 84 -7.29 4.92 6.39
CA ARG A 84 -7.98 4.90 7.67
C ARG A 84 -8.38 6.33 8.02
N LEU A 85 -9.59 6.50 8.50
CA LEU A 85 -10.09 7.77 9.03
C LEU A 85 -11.08 7.52 10.17
N MET A 86 -11.39 8.55 10.95
CA MET A 86 -12.45 8.50 11.95
C MET A 86 -13.61 9.38 11.49
N ASP A 87 -14.82 8.84 11.44
CA ASP A 87 -16.00 9.60 11.04
C ASP A 87 -16.53 10.52 12.16
N LYS A 88 -17.55 11.34 11.84
CA LYS A 88 -18.18 12.27 12.80
C LYS A 88 -18.83 11.58 14.02
N LYS A 89 -19.03 10.27 13.97
CA LYS A 89 -19.57 9.45 15.07
C LYS A 89 -18.46 8.74 15.85
N LEU A 90 -17.20 9.14 15.64
CA LEU A 90 -16.00 8.54 16.25
C LEU A 90 -15.80 7.07 15.86
N ILE A 91 -16.28 6.68 14.67
CA ILE A 91 -16.10 5.33 14.15
C ILE A 91 -14.90 5.33 13.21
N ASP A 92 -13.90 4.53 13.52
CA ASP A 92 -12.80 4.22 12.60
C ASP A 92 -13.34 3.51 11.36
N ARG A 93 -13.03 4.04 10.18
CA ARG A 93 -13.42 3.52 8.88
C ARG A 93 -12.22 3.30 8.00
N PHE A 94 -12.35 2.32 7.12
CA PHE A 94 -11.26 1.86 6.27
C PHE A 94 -11.75 1.62 4.85
N VAL A 95 -10.89 1.90 3.88
CA VAL A 95 -10.99 1.35 2.53
C VAL A 95 -9.68 0.66 2.20
N PHE A 96 -9.77 -0.50 1.57
CA PHE A 96 -8.64 -1.28 1.10
C PHE A 96 -8.79 -1.58 -0.37
N ILE A 97 -7.68 -1.45 -1.09
CA ILE A 97 -7.54 -1.92 -2.47
C ILE A 97 -6.28 -2.78 -2.52
N GLU A 98 -6.44 -4.03 -2.90
CA GLU A 98 -5.38 -5.02 -2.90
C GLU A 98 -5.30 -5.72 -4.26
N MET A 99 -4.09 -5.91 -4.76
CA MET A 99 -3.83 -6.59 -6.03
C MET A 99 -2.48 -7.30 -5.97
N PRO A 100 -2.25 -8.32 -6.83
CA PRO A 100 -0.95 -8.96 -6.92
C PRO A 100 0.15 -7.96 -7.31
N TYR A 101 1.31 -8.10 -6.68
CA TYR A 101 2.51 -7.38 -7.07
C TYR A 101 3.06 -7.98 -8.37
N GLY A 102 3.32 -7.12 -9.35
CA GLY A 102 3.85 -7.51 -10.63
C GLY A 102 4.09 -6.31 -11.52
N LYS A 103 4.93 -6.46 -12.55
CA LYS A 103 5.37 -5.34 -13.42
C LYS A 103 4.18 -4.54 -13.98
N ARG A 104 3.13 -5.21 -14.45
CA ARG A 104 1.93 -4.55 -15.00
C ARG A 104 1.20 -3.72 -13.94
N ASN A 105 0.81 -4.32 -12.83
CA ASN A 105 0.08 -3.62 -11.76
C ASN A 105 0.92 -2.47 -11.18
N PHE A 106 2.22 -2.69 -10.95
CA PHE A 106 3.14 -1.64 -10.50
C PHE A 106 3.21 -0.46 -11.47
N ASN A 107 3.29 -0.72 -12.78
CA ASN A 107 3.32 0.34 -13.79
C ASN A 107 2.03 1.16 -13.79
N LEU A 108 0.86 0.49 -13.72
CA LEU A 108 -0.44 1.17 -13.62
C LEU A 108 -0.53 2.03 -12.36
N VAL A 109 -0.12 1.49 -11.20
CA VAL A 109 -0.07 2.25 -9.94
C VAL A 109 0.84 3.47 -10.07
N SER A 110 2.00 3.30 -10.70
CA SER A 110 2.98 4.38 -10.90
C SER A 110 2.45 5.48 -11.83
N GLU A 111 1.70 5.10 -12.86
CA GLU A 111 1.03 6.04 -13.77
C GLU A 111 -0.05 6.85 -13.05
N ILE A 112 -0.93 6.18 -12.31
CA ILE A 112 -1.96 6.85 -11.50
C ILE A 112 -1.30 7.78 -10.47
N TYR A 113 -0.24 7.31 -9.80
CA TYR A 113 0.51 8.09 -8.82
C TYR A 113 1.12 9.36 -9.44
N LYS A 114 1.74 9.21 -10.62
CA LYS A 114 2.30 10.33 -11.36
C LYS A 114 1.23 11.33 -11.77
N ASN A 115 0.09 10.85 -12.25
CA ASN A 115 -1.03 11.71 -12.66
C ASN A 115 -1.64 12.46 -11.48
N SER A 116 -1.77 11.83 -10.31
CA SER A 116 -2.36 12.47 -9.12
C SER A 116 -1.40 13.42 -8.40
N PHE A 117 -0.11 13.09 -8.33
CA PHE A 117 0.84 13.80 -7.47
C PHE A 117 1.92 14.57 -8.23
N GLY A 118 2.04 14.41 -9.55
CA GLY A 118 3.08 15.02 -10.38
C GLY A 118 4.48 14.47 -10.09
N ARG A 119 4.59 13.31 -9.45
CA ARG A 119 5.85 12.69 -9.01
C ARG A 119 5.97 11.28 -9.54
N VAL A 120 7.18 10.86 -9.87
CA VAL A 120 7.42 9.46 -10.21
C VAL A 120 7.40 8.64 -8.92
N LEU A 121 6.76 7.47 -8.98
CA LEU A 121 6.88 6.49 -7.91
C LEU A 121 8.30 5.91 -7.98
N GLU A 122 9.21 6.53 -7.26
CA GLU A 122 10.61 6.15 -7.26
C GLU A 122 10.77 4.76 -6.65
N LYS A 123 11.39 3.87 -7.42
CA LYS A 123 11.76 2.51 -7.02
C LYS A 123 12.96 2.48 -6.05
N GLU A 124 13.27 3.57 -5.37
CA GLU A 124 14.63 3.82 -4.86
C GLU A 124 15.15 2.70 -3.94
N LYS A 125 16.27 2.11 -4.42
CA LYS A 125 17.13 1.05 -3.86
C LYS A 125 16.63 -0.41 -3.92
N VAL A 126 16.06 -0.80 -5.06
CA VAL A 126 15.51 -2.14 -5.31
C VAL A 126 16.53 -3.22 -5.75
N ARG A 127 17.83 -2.95 -5.98
CA ARG A 127 18.75 -4.02 -6.45
C ARG A 127 20.17 -4.07 -5.87
N GLU A 128 20.80 -2.97 -5.49
CA GLU A 128 22.21 -3.00 -5.03
C GLU A 128 22.34 -3.43 -3.57
N GLY A 129 21.52 -2.90 -2.65
CA GLY A 129 21.50 -3.35 -1.26
C GLY A 129 21.06 -4.81 -1.09
N ILE A 130 20.17 -5.28 -1.97
CA ILE A 130 19.69 -6.67 -1.98
C ILE A 130 20.81 -7.65 -2.36
N ARG A 131 21.72 -7.26 -3.26
CA ARG A 131 22.80 -8.15 -3.71
C ARG A 131 23.96 -8.20 -2.72
N GLU A 132 24.44 -7.06 -2.24
CA GLU A 132 25.59 -7.00 -1.32
C GLU A 132 25.31 -7.70 0.03
N GLU A 133 24.08 -7.58 0.54
CA GLU A 133 23.73 -8.15 1.85
C GLU A 133 23.33 -9.64 1.76
N TYR A 134 22.78 -10.07 0.62
CA TYR A 134 22.56 -11.49 0.32
C TYR A 134 23.88 -12.25 0.13
N GLU A 135 24.85 -11.66 -0.59
CA GLU A 135 26.21 -12.22 -0.74
C GLU A 135 26.92 -12.32 0.63
N ARG A 136 26.79 -11.32 1.52
CA ARG A 136 27.29 -11.40 2.91
C ARG A 136 26.68 -12.54 3.72
N THR A 137 25.37 -12.73 3.63
CA THR A 137 24.63 -13.71 4.44
C THR A 137 24.88 -15.16 3.98
N ILE A 138 25.06 -15.37 2.68
CA ILE A 138 25.46 -16.68 2.15
C ILE A 138 26.89 -17.01 2.55
N ASN A 139 27.82 -16.06 2.43
CA ASN A 139 29.22 -16.28 2.78
C ASN A 139 29.40 -16.55 4.28
N SER A 140 28.64 -15.88 5.16
CA SER A 140 28.69 -16.14 6.61
C SER A 140 28.11 -17.51 6.99
N LYS A 141 27.04 -17.97 6.33
CA LYS A 141 26.46 -19.31 6.56
C LYS A 141 27.34 -20.45 6.03
N ILE A 142 28.01 -20.24 4.90
CA ILE A 142 29.00 -21.19 4.38
C ILE A 142 30.21 -21.27 5.32
N TYR A 143 30.67 -20.14 5.85
CA TYR A 143 31.78 -20.09 6.81
C TYR A 143 31.49 -20.88 8.09
N ILE A 144 30.30 -20.70 8.69
CA ILE A 144 29.89 -21.42 9.90
C ILE A 144 29.84 -22.94 9.63
N ARG A 145 29.27 -23.36 8.50
CA ARG A 145 29.20 -24.79 8.13
C ARG A 145 30.57 -25.44 7.90
N LYS A 146 31.57 -24.70 7.44
CA LYS A 146 32.94 -25.22 7.24
C LYS A 146 33.77 -25.30 8.52
N HIS A 147 33.35 -24.63 9.59
CA HIS A 147 34.08 -24.60 10.86
C HIS A 147 33.33 -25.24 12.04
N THR A 148 32.21 -25.92 11.75
CA THR A 148 31.40 -26.66 12.75
C THR A 148 31.25 -28.14 12.39
N LEU A 149 32.03 -28.64 11.43
CA LEU A 149 32.18 -30.06 11.10
C LEU A 149 33.63 -30.48 11.28
#